data_AF-A0A8T4SGS7-F1
#
_entry.id   AF-A0A8T4SGS7-F1
#
_cell.length_a   1.000
_cell.length_b   1.000
_cell.length_c   1.000
_cell.angle_alpha   90.00
_cell.angle_beta   90.00
_cell.angle_gamma   90.00
#
_symmetry.space_group_name_H-M   'P 1'
#
loop_
_entity.id
_entity.type
_entity.pdbx_description
1 polymer ?
#
loop_
_entity_poly.entity_id
_entity_poly.type
_entity_poly.pdbx_seq_one_letter_code
_entity_poly.pdbx_strand_id
1 'polypeptide(L)'
;MISQISALDGSASSAVNGYSLDEVLGGGANNTTYRGRNSQGEEVCIKTFSLLAANSWKAKELLEREKAILEQLDHPAIPKFKDYFTAGEGPREIHYLVMEYVQGQNLARLVEGNKLFTVDEAAKIGQEVLEILGYLHSYAPPVIHRDIKPANLILTSEQQIKLVDFGSAQLEFAKMLGGSTMAGTPGYAPLEAMISQAVPQSDIYALGATLLHLLTRRDPHDFLDSQYRLIIPPVIKDRKLRKLLEGMTRQEVGKRYDLQKTETELALLTTKRSLAVRVKETYSNLKKTYSNLKKYLAAKPTEEPVYLSLTVLGSERDIHGLTMGLIRSKERTVAGVNAGGVLAEVDGDVRGVNAGGLGAVAGDVRGVNASGLIARADGDVRGVNASGMFALAGEVRGVNAGGVLAGVDGDVRGVNASGMFALAGDVRGVN
;
A
#
# COMPACT_ATOMS: atom_id res chain seq x y z
N MET A 1 31.18 37.36 -4.74
CA MET A 1 30.61 37.07 -3.40
C MET A 1 29.93 35.69 -3.33
N ILE A 2 30.48 34.69 -4.04
CA ILE A 2 30.13 33.25 -3.95
C ILE A 2 31.38 32.43 -3.53
N SER A 3 32.46 33.09 -3.14
CA SER A 3 33.80 32.49 -3.00
C SER A 3 34.35 32.49 -1.56
N GLN A 4 33.50 32.43 -0.54
CA GLN A 4 33.94 32.27 0.86
C GLN A 4 33.04 31.32 1.68
N ILE A 5 32.55 30.25 1.04
CA ILE A 5 32.22 28.99 1.74
C ILE A 5 33.38 27.97 1.56
N SER A 6 34.41 28.31 0.77
CA SER A 6 35.63 27.51 0.58
C SER A 6 36.72 27.81 1.61
N ALA A 7 36.37 28.00 2.89
CA ALA A 7 37.35 28.11 3.98
C ALA A 7 37.04 27.12 5.12
N LEU A 8 36.54 25.95 4.75
CA LEU A 8 36.81 24.69 5.44
C LEU A 8 37.68 23.87 4.49
N ASP A 9 38.95 24.26 4.43
CA ASP A 9 39.98 23.60 3.64
C ASP A 9 40.09 22.12 4.02
N GLY A 10 39.80 21.22 3.08
CA GLY A 10 40.71 20.16 2.62
C GLY A 10 41.35 19.17 3.60
N SER A 11 41.03 19.17 4.90
CA SER A 11 41.53 18.20 5.87
C SER A 11 40.51 17.96 6.98
N ALA A 12 39.93 16.75 6.98
CA ALA A 12 38.90 16.23 7.88
C ALA A 12 37.52 16.94 7.79
N SER A 13 36.49 16.15 7.51
CA SER A 13 35.08 16.47 7.77
C SER A 13 34.96 17.07 9.18
N SER A 14 34.87 18.39 9.31
CA SER A 14 34.64 19.03 10.61
C SER A 14 33.19 18.75 10.98
N ALA A 15 33.00 17.81 11.89
CA ALA A 15 31.67 17.52 12.41
C ALA A 15 31.13 18.76 13.12
N VAL A 16 29.90 19.17 12.80
CA VAL A 16 29.19 20.25 13.49
C VAL A 16 28.24 19.61 14.48
N ASN A 17 28.42 19.89 15.78
CA ASN A 17 27.65 19.28 16.86
C ASN A 17 27.62 17.74 16.81
N GLY A 18 28.73 17.11 16.41
CA GLY A 18 28.83 15.65 16.27
C GLY A 18 28.25 15.05 14.98
N TYR A 19 27.86 15.89 14.00
CA TYR A 19 27.38 15.44 12.70
C TYR A 19 28.33 15.81 11.56
N SER A 20 28.67 14.87 10.68
CA SER A 20 29.39 15.13 9.43
C SER A 20 28.42 15.60 8.34
N LEU A 21 28.90 16.45 7.43
CA LEU A 21 28.18 16.86 6.21
C LEU A 21 28.92 16.24 5.01
N ASP A 22 28.44 15.11 4.53
CA ASP A 22 29.17 14.25 3.59
C ASP A 22 28.88 14.62 2.13
N GLU A 23 27.59 14.72 1.76
CA GLU A 23 27.14 14.91 0.38
C GLU A 23 25.96 15.89 0.33
N VAL A 24 25.97 16.82 -0.64
CA VAL A 24 24.82 17.69 -0.90
C VAL A 24 23.74 16.92 -1.66
N LEU A 25 22.55 16.80 -1.07
CA LEU A 25 21.39 16.13 -1.69
C LEU A 25 20.54 17.10 -2.53
N GLY A 26 20.53 18.38 -2.15
CA GLY A 26 19.78 19.45 -2.82
C GLY A 26 19.80 20.74 -2.01
N GLY A 27 19.19 21.81 -2.52
CA GLY A 27 19.11 23.08 -1.80
C GLY A 27 18.38 24.17 -2.58
N GLY A 28 17.96 25.20 -1.86
CA GLY A 28 17.37 26.42 -2.39
C GLY A 28 18.18 27.66 -2.01
N ALA A 29 17.61 28.85 -2.21
CA ALA A 29 18.31 30.11 -1.95
C ALA A 29 18.79 30.28 -0.50
N ASN A 30 18.03 29.74 0.48
CA ASN A 30 18.28 29.93 1.91
C ASN A 30 18.43 28.60 2.68
N ASN A 31 18.49 27.46 1.97
CA ASN A 31 18.65 26.16 2.59
C ASN A 31 19.51 25.21 1.76
N THR A 32 20.19 24.29 2.44
CA THR A 32 20.92 23.20 1.80
C THR A 32 20.68 21.92 2.58
N THR A 33 20.36 20.85 1.89
CA THR A 33 20.13 19.52 2.45
C THR A 33 21.34 18.64 2.18
N TYR A 34 21.85 18.01 3.22
CA TYR A 34 23.01 17.13 3.19
C TYR A 34 22.64 15.71 3.61
N ARG A 35 23.32 14.72 3.04
CA ARG A 35 23.54 13.43 3.69
C ARG A 35 24.73 13.58 4.61
N GLY A 36 24.63 13.01 5.79
CA GLY A 36 25.68 13.07 6.80
C GLY A 36 25.64 11.85 7.71
N ARG A 37 26.48 11.87 8.75
CA ARG A 37 26.48 10.84 9.80
C ARG A 37 26.57 11.46 11.18
N ASN A 38 25.94 10.82 12.17
CA ASN A 38 26.15 11.16 13.57
C ASN A 38 27.46 10.57 14.11
N SER A 39 27.79 10.85 15.37
CA SER A 39 28.99 10.35 16.05
C SER A 39 29.07 8.82 16.17
N GLN A 40 27.95 8.11 15.98
CA GLN A 40 27.85 6.65 16.00
C GLN A 40 27.98 6.05 14.59
N GLY A 41 28.13 6.89 13.55
CA GLY A 41 28.24 6.46 12.16
C GLY A 41 26.90 6.20 11.46
N GLU A 42 25.77 6.49 12.12
CA GLU A 42 24.44 6.34 11.55
C GLU A 42 24.16 7.44 10.51
N GLU A 43 23.61 7.06 9.36
CA GLU A 43 23.28 8.02 8.31
C GLU A 43 22.09 8.91 8.69
N VAL A 44 22.21 10.19 8.36
CA VAL A 44 21.21 11.22 8.63
C VAL A 44 21.03 12.17 7.45
N CYS A 45 19.84 12.74 7.34
CA CYS A 45 19.54 13.85 6.47
C CYS A 45 19.59 15.13 7.29
N ILE A 46 20.40 16.11 6.86
CA ILE A 46 20.63 17.36 7.60
C ILE A 46 20.23 18.53 6.70
N LYS A 47 19.15 19.22 7.07
CA LYS A 47 18.70 20.42 6.36
C LYS A 47 19.22 21.65 7.11
N THR A 48 19.97 22.48 6.42
CA THR A 48 20.55 23.71 6.94
C THR A 48 19.71 24.90 6.48
N PHE A 49 19.52 25.89 7.35
CA PHE A 49 18.79 27.12 7.03
C PHE A 49 19.62 28.33 7.43
N SER A 50 19.87 29.22 6.48
CA SER A 50 20.54 30.50 6.72
C SER A 50 19.52 31.64 6.71
N LEU A 51 19.36 32.32 7.84
CA LEU A 51 18.34 33.35 8.04
C LEU A 51 18.85 34.78 7.77
N LEU A 52 19.85 34.93 6.90
CA LEU A 52 20.55 36.20 6.59
C LEU A 52 19.67 37.32 5.97
N ALA A 53 18.38 37.08 5.73
CA ALA A 53 17.47 38.05 5.09
C ALA A 53 16.83 39.03 6.10
N ALA A 54 16.39 40.20 5.61
CA ALA A 54 15.82 41.32 6.36
C ALA A 54 14.52 41.03 7.17
N ASN A 55 14.06 39.78 7.22
CA ASN A 55 12.89 39.31 7.98
C ASN A 55 13.21 38.01 8.77
N SER A 56 14.42 37.92 9.35
CA SER A 56 14.94 36.71 10.03
C SER A 56 14.01 36.14 11.11
N TRP A 57 13.25 36.99 11.82
CA TRP A 57 12.36 36.55 12.90
C TRP A 57 11.18 35.69 12.39
N LYS A 58 10.57 36.03 11.25
CA LYS A 58 9.45 35.25 10.67
C LYS A 58 9.93 33.90 10.16
N ALA A 59 11.09 33.88 9.54
CA ALA A 59 11.69 32.65 9.03
C ALA A 59 12.08 31.71 10.20
N LYS A 60 12.56 32.27 11.32
CA LYS A 60 12.80 31.50 12.56
C LYS A 60 11.52 30.93 13.14
N GLU A 61 10.43 31.70 13.19
CA GLU A 61 9.13 31.22 13.67
C GLU A 61 8.56 30.07 12.81
N LEU A 62 8.67 30.17 11.49
CA LEU A 62 8.26 29.09 10.58
C LEU A 62 9.09 27.82 10.77
N LEU A 63 10.40 27.96 10.98
CA LEU A 63 11.29 26.83 11.21
C LEU A 63 11.02 26.13 12.55
N GLU A 64 10.81 26.89 13.63
CA GLU A 64 10.45 26.30 14.94
C GLU A 64 9.11 25.56 14.87
N ARG A 65 8.15 26.02 14.05
CA ARG A 65 6.89 25.30 13.80
C ARG A 65 7.09 24.04 12.95
N GLU A 66 7.91 24.09 11.91
CA GLU A 66 8.27 22.91 11.11
C GLU A 66 8.89 21.83 11.99
N LYS A 67 9.83 22.23 12.85
CA LYS A 67 10.42 21.37 13.88
C LYS A 67 9.36 20.78 14.81
N ALA A 68 8.50 21.61 15.41
CA ALA A 68 7.50 21.15 16.37
C ALA A 68 6.51 20.14 15.78
N ILE A 69 6.19 20.25 14.48
CA ILE A 69 5.36 19.27 13.77
C ILE A 69 6.15 17.98 13.57
N LEU A 70 7.35 18.06 12.99
CA LEU A 70 8.19 16.89 12.72
C LEU A 70 8.49 16.09 14.00
N GLU A 71 8.67 16.76 15.14
CA GLU A 71 8.83 16.13 16.46
C GLU A 71 7.60 15.31 16.90
N GLN A 72 6.41 15.65 16.40
CA GLN A 72 5.14 15.00 16.74
C GLN A 72 4.71 13.93 15.72
N LEU A 73 5.36 13.85 14.56
CA LEU A 73 5.03 12.85 13.55
C LEU A 73 5.73 11.53 13.87
N ASP A 74 4.94 10.46 13.93
CA ASP A 74 5.39 9.08 14.07
C ASP A 74 4.62 8.21 13.07
N HIS A 75 5.18 8.09 11.87
CA HIS A 75 4.61 7.28 10.78
C HIS A 75 5.76 6.59 10.03
N PRO A 76 5.66 5.29 9.70
CA PRO A 76 6.76 4.54 9.08
C PRO A 76 7.20 5.10 7.71
N ALA A 77 6.28 5.74 6.99
CA ALA A 77 6.54 6.37 5.70
C ALA A 77 6.94 7.86 5.78
N ILE A 78 7.23 8.37 6.99
CA ILE A 78 7.75 9.73 7.22
C ILE A 78 9.11 9.60 7.92
N PRO A 79 10.17 10.32 7.49
CA PRO A 79 11.46 10.29 8.17
C PRO A 79 11.34 10.73 9.63
N LYS A 80 11.92 9.96 10.55
CA LYS A 80 11.92 10.34 11.97
C LYS A 80 12.74 11.60 12.21
N PHE A 81 12.20 12.53 12.99
CA PHE A 81 12.98 13.61 13.59
C PHE A 81 14.05 13.02 14.52
N LYS A 82 15.26 13.56 14.46
CA LYS A 82 16.39 13.10 15.29
C LYS A 82 16.93 14.19 16.21
N ASP A 83 17.18 15.38 15.66
CA ASP A 83 17.84 16.44 16.40
C ASP A 83 17.61 17.81 15.74
N TYR A 84 17.83 18.87 16.50
CA TYR A 84 17.84 20.24 16.03
C TYR A 84 18.79 21.10 16.84
N PHE A 85 19.67 21.84 16.16
CA PHE A 85 20.61 22.74 16.81
C PHE A 85 20.95 23.95 15.93
N THR A 86 21.58 24.96 16.53
CA THR A 86 22.13 26.11 15.82
C THR A 86 23.65 26.16 15.96
N ALA A 87 24.33 26.70 14.94
CA ALA A 87 25.76 26.96 15.00
C ALA A 87 26.08 28.31 14.33
N GLY A 88 27.14 28.97 14.82
CA GLY A 88 27.53 30.32 14.41
C GLY A 88 27.01 31.40 15.36
N GLU A 89 27.44 32.65 15.13
CA GLU A 89 27.11 33.79 16.01
C GLU A 89 26.44 34.93 15.24
N GLY A 90 25.49 35.58 15.92
CA GLY A 90 24.78 36.77 15.43
C GLY A 90 24.09 36.54 14.08
N PRO A 91 24.31 37.39 13.06
CA PRO A 91 23.64 37.25 11.77
C PRO A 91 24.07 35.99 10.99
N ARG A 92 25.14 35.30 11.40
CA ARG A 92 25.64 34.07 10.77
C ARG A 92 25.14 32.79 11.47
N GLU A 93 24.15 32.88 12.35
CA GLU A 93 23.48 31.71 12.93
C GLU A 93 22.87 30.85 11.80
N ILE A 94 23.27 29.59 11.73
CA ILE A 94 22.72 28.57 10.84
C ILE A 94 21.94 27.58 11.70
N HIS A 95 20.74 27.24 11.26
CA HIS A 95 19.91 26.23 11.90
C HIS A 95 20.07 24.90 11.19
N TYR A 96 20.14 23.82 11.96
CA TYR A 96 20.34 22.45 11.50
C TYR A 96 19.16 21.60 11.97
N LEU A 97 18.42 21.05 11.02
CA LEU A 97 17.35 20.08 11.27
C LEU A 97 17.84 18.70 10.83
N VAL A 98 17.91 17.76 11.78
CA VAL A 98 18.42 16.41 11.55
C VAL A 98 17.28 15.41 11.57
N MET A 99 17.21 14.59 10.52
CA MET A 99 16.19 13.56 10.33
C MET A 99 16.82 12.24 9.90
N GLU A 100 16.04 11.16 9.96
CA GLU A 100 16.35 9.90 9.30
C GLU A 100 16.73 10.13 7.82
N TYR A 101 17.84 9.56 7.39
CA TYR A 101 18.17 9.49 5.98
C TYR A 101 17.37 8.34 5.33
N VAL A 102 16.52 8.67 4.37
CA VAL A 102 15.77 7.67 3.61
C VAL A 102 16.61 7.18 2.43
N GLN A 103 17.01 5.92 2.47
CA GLN A 103 17.66 5.27 1.35
C GLN A 103 16.65 4.99 0.22
N GLY A 104 16.96 5.42 -0.99
CA GLY A 104 16.11 5.23 -2.15
C GLY A 104 16.34 6.29 -3.23
N GLN A 105 15.44 6.33 -4.22
CA GLN A 105 15.43 7.37 -5.25
C GLN A 105 14.11 8.10 -5.21
N ASN A 106 14.15 9.44 -5.26
CA ASN A 106 12.92 10.20 -5.43
C ASN A 106 12.30 9.94 -6.81
N LEU A 107 10.98 10.04 -6.90
CA LEU A 107 10.25 9.74 -8.12
C LEU A 107 10.61 10.70 -9.26
N ALA A 108 11.04 11.94 -8.97
CA ALA A 108 11.51 12.89 -9.99
C ALA A 108 12.75 12.35 -10.71
N ARG A 109 13.78 11.89 -9.99
CA ARG A 109 14.98 11.28 -10.56
C ARG A 109 14.67 10.02 -11.37
N LEU A 110 13.67 9.24 -10.95
CA LEU A 110 13.22 8.08 -11.73
C LEU A 110 12.59 8.50 -13.06
N VAL A 111 11.76 9.55 -13.07
CA VAL A 111 11.18 10.12 -14.29
C VAL A 111 12.26 10.67 -15.23
N GLU A 112 13.22 11.43 -14.69
CA GLU A 112 14.39 11.95 -15.41
C GLU A 112 15.26 10.82 -15.99
N GLY A 113 15.40 9.72 -15.24
CA GLY A 113 16.03 8.46 -15.68
C GLY A 113 15.22 7.66 -16.70
N ASN A 114 14.18 8.26 -17.31
CA ASN A 114 13.28 7.64 -18.29
C ASN A 114 12.44 6.47 -17.78
N LYS A 115 12.21 6.34 -16.46
CA LYS A 115 11.26 5.35 -15.95
C LYS A 115 9.85 5.65 -16.47
N LEU A 116 9.22 4.62 -17.04
CA LEU A 116 7.81 4.65 -17.44
C LEU A 116 6.97 3.97 -16.36
N PHE A 117 6.21 4.77 -15.61
CA PHE A 117 5.27 4.22 -14.63
C PHE A 117 4.02 3.69 -15.34
N THR A 118 3.67 2.45 -15.04
CA THR A 118 2.38 1.89 -15.42
C THR A 118 1.25 2.52 -14.59
N VAL A 119 0.02 2.38 -15.08
CA VAL A 119 -1.17 2.81 -14.32
C VAL A 119 -1.27 2.12 -12.96
N ASP A 120 -0.88 0.84 -12.87
CA ASP A 120 -0.95 0.09 -11.62
C ASP A 120 0.12 0.55 -10.63
N GLU A 121 1.35 0.85 -11.09
CA GLU A 121 2.39 1.44 -10.24
C GLU A 121 1.98 2.83 -9.75
N ALA A 122 1.48 3.69 -10.63
CA ALA A 122 1.01 5.02 -10.25
C ALA A 122 -0.17 4.94 -9.26
N ALA A 123 -1.08 3.98 -9.46
CA ALA A 123 -2.18 3.76 -8.53
C ALA A 123 -1.68 3.27 -7.15
N LYS A 124 -0.73 2.34 -7.11
CA LYS A 124 -0.11 1.87 -5.86
C LYS A 124 0.56 3.03 -5.11
N ILE A 125 1.35 3.85 -5.82
CA ILE A 125 1.97 5.07 -5.26
C ILE A 125 0.89 6.01 -4.71
N GLY A 126 -0.19 6.21 -5.46
CA GLY A 126 -1.32 7.04 -5.02
C GLY A 126 -1.97 6.55 -3.74
N GLN A 127 -2.12 5.23 -3.57
CA GLN A 127 -2.66 4.62 -2.36
C GLN A 127 -1.73 4.84 -1.15
N GLU A 128 -0.43 4.56 -1.31
CA GLU A 128 0.54 4.77 -0.22
C GLU A 128 0.63 6.24 0.20
N VAL A 129 0.56 7.18 -0.74
CA VAL A 129 0.53 8.61 -0.39
C VAL A 129 -0.78 9.00 0.30
N LEU A 130 -1.92 8.42 -0.07
CA LEU A 130 -3.20 8.70 0.62
C LEU A 130 -3.19 8.22 2.07
N GLU A 131 -2.55 7.08 2.38
CA GLU A 131 -2.36 6.63 3.76
C GLU A 131 -1.59 7.65 4.60
N ILE A 132 -0.50 8.20 4.03
CA ILE A 132 0.29 9.26 4.68
C ILE A 132 -0.54 10.54 4.86
N LEU A 133 -1.28 10.95 3.83
CA LEU A 133 -2.14 12.14 3.91
C LEU A 133 -3.27 11.94 4.92
N GLY A 134 -3.84 10.74 5.03
CA GLY A 134 -4.87 10.41 6.02
C GLY A 134 -4.35 10.56 7.45
N TYR A 135 -3.13 10.12 7.70
CA TYR A 135 -2.44 10.34 8.96
C TYR A 135 -2.26 11.84 9.26
N LEU A 136 -1.68 12.61 8.33
CA LEU A 136 -1.44 14.05 8.52
C LEU A 136 -2.74 14.85 8.71
N HIS A 137 -3.77 14.53 7.93
CA HIS A 137 -5.05 15.22 7.95
C HIS A 137 -5.90 14.88 9.18
N SER A 138 -5.52 13.84 9.95
CA SER A 138 -6.22 13.45 11.19
C SER A 138 -5.90 14.34 12.41
N TYR A 139 -4.85 15.15 12.33
CA TYR A 139 -4.48 16.09 13.40
C TYR A 139 -5.53 17.21 13.57
N ALA A 140 -5.54 17.83 14.75
CA ALA A 140 -6.42 18.96 15.06
C ALA A 140 -5.58 20.18 15.52
N PRO A 141 -5.37 21.20 14.67
CA PRO A 141 -5.83 21.31 13.27
C PRO A 141 -5.09 20.36 12.32
N PRO A 142 -5.65 20.05 11.13
CA PRO A 142 -5.02 19.17 10.15
C PRO A 142 -3.63 19.66 9.72
N VAL A 143 -2.66 18.74 9.64
CA VAL A 143 -1.35 19.03 9.05
C VAL A 143 -1.48 18.86 7.53
N ILE A 144 -1.29 19.93 6.77
CA ILE A 144 -1.36 19.90 5.30
C ILE A 144 0.06 19.99 4.76
N HIS A 145 0.48 19.08 3.89
CA HIS A 145 1.86 19.00 3.42
C HIS A 145 2.24 20.16 2.47
N ARG A 146 1.33 20.53 1.56
CA ARG A 146 1.41 21.65 0.61
C ARG A 146 2.43 21.53 -0.53
N ASP A 147 3.34 20.57 -0.48
CA ASP A 147 4.34 20.34 -1.55
C ASP A 147 4.46 18.86 -1.95
N ILE A 148 3.33 18.18 -2.15
CA ILE A 148 3.32 16.82 -2.70
C ILE A 148 3.73 16.88 -4.18
N LYS A 149 4.89 16.29 -4.49
CA LYS A 149 5.45 16.21 -5.86
C LYS A 149 6.45 15.06 -5.97
N PRO A 150 6.83 14.61 -7.19
CA PRO A 150 7.77 13.51 -7.37
C PRO A 150 9.12 13.67 -6.64
N ALA A 151 9.61 14.90 -6.48
CA ALA A 151 10.89 15.16 -5.79
C ALA A 151 10.83 14.88 -4.28
N ASN A 152 9.63 14.92 -3.69
CA ASN A 152 9.40 14.75 -2.26
C ASN A 152 8.86 13.35 -1.90
N LEU A 153 8.78 12.44 -2.88
CA LEU A 153 8.37 11.06 -2.70
C LEU A 153 9.57 10.16 -3.02
N ILE A 154 10.10 9.47 -2.02
CA ILE A 154 11.22 8.53 -2.19
C ILE A 154 10.68 7.11 -2.29
N LEU A 155 11.03 6.42 -3.38
CA LEU A 155 10.84 4.98 -3.51
C LEU A 155 12.04 4.28 -2.88
N THR A 156 11.81 3.56 -1.78
CA THR A 156 12.85 2.82 -1.05
C THR A 156 13.21 1.51 -1.75
N SER A 157 14.29 0.86 -1.30
CA SER A 157 14.69 -0.48 -1.75
C SER A 157 13.60 -1.53 -1.52
N GLU A 158 12.77 -1.34 -0.50
CA GLU A 158 11.66 -2.23 -0.12
C GLU A 158 10.40 -1.98 -0.96
N GLN A 159 10.48 -1.12 -1.99
CA GLN A 159 9.38 -0.77 -2.90
C GLN A 159 8.20 -0.12 -2.17
N GLN A 160 8.52 0.74 -1.20
CA GLN A 160 7.59 1.58 -0.44
C GLN A 160 7.89 3.05 -0.69
N ILE A 161 6.85 3.89 -0.59
CA ILE A 161 6.95 5.34 -0.66
C ILE A 161 7.19 5.91 0.74
N LYS A 162 8.19 6.78 0.84
CA LYS A 162 8.33 7.72 1.97
C LYS A 162 8.12 9.15 1.49
N LEU A 163 7.35 9.92 2.26
CA LEU A 163 7.14 11.35 2.04
C LEU A 163 8.18 12.15 2.81
N VAL A 164 8.90 13.03 2.11
CA VAL A 164 9.94 13.88 2.69
C VAL A 164 9.65 15.37 2.45
N ASP A 165 10.40 16.22 3.14
CA ASP A 165 10.37 17.70 3.02
C ASP A 165 9.04 18.38 3.40
N PHE A 166 8.87 18.58 4.72
CA PHE A 166 7.71 19.23 5.31
C PHE A 166 7.83 20.77 5.38
N GLY A 167 8.84 21.36 4.74
CA GLY A 167 9.13 22.81 4.84
C GLY A 167 8.06 23.72 4.28
N SER A 168 7.12 23.18 3.51
CA SER A 168 5.98 23.94 2.97
C SER A 168 4.72 23.83 3.82
N ALA A 169 4.64 22.92 4.79
CA ALA A 169 3.40 22.55 5.48
C ALA A 169 2.74 23.69 6.27
N GLN A 170 3.47 24.78 6.53
CA GLN A 170 3.06 25.86 7.43
C GLN A 170 3.09 27.28 6.81
N LEU A 171 3.13 27.42 5.48
CA LEU A 171 3.18 28.73 4.77
C LEU A 171 1.97 29.67 4.96
N GLU A 172 1.09 29.40 5.92
CA GLU A 172 -0.15 30.16 6.17
C GLU A 172 0.09 31.51 6.86
N PHE A 173 1.12 31.63 7.70
CA PHE A 173 1.33 32.86 8.47
C PHE A 173 2.03 34.00 7.70
N ALA A 174 2.66 33.72 6.55
CA ALA A 174 3.35 34.75 5.75
C ALA A 174 2.38 35.81 5.20
N LYS A 175 1.10 35.44 4.99
CA LYS A 175 0.08 36.29 4.41
C LYS A 175 -0.66 37.17 5.43
N MET A 176 -0.72 36.74 6.69
CA MET A 176 -1.37 37.49 7.77
C MET A 176 -0.64 38.83 8.07
N LEU A 177 0.58 39.01 7.53
CA LEU A 177 1.42 40.19 7.75
C LEU A 177 1.88 40.87 6.45
N GLY A 178 1.10 40.77 5.36
CA GLY A 178 1.25 41.62 4.16
C GLY A 178 2.34 41.23 3.16
N GLY A 179 2.91 40.02 3.24
CA GLY A 179 3.84 39.50 2.24
C GLY A 179 3.13 38.70 1.14
N SER A 180 3.33 39.08 -0.12
CA SER A 180 2.90 38.31 -1.29
C SER A 180 3.90 37.18 -1.58
N THR A 181 3.92 36.13 -0.76
CA THR A 181 4.70 34.94 -1.06
C THR A 181 3.77 33.90 -1.68
N MET A 182 3.91 33.66 -2.98
CA MET A 182 3.25 32.51 -3.62
C MET A 182 3.86 31.23 -3.05
N ALA A 183 3.06 30.40 -2.40
CA ALA A 183 3.48 29.12 -1.83
C ALA A 183 3.23 27.97 -2.82
N GLY A 184 4.14 27.00 -2.88
CA GLY A 184 3.96 25.77 -3.65
C GLY A 184 4.59 25.78 -5.05
N THR A 185 4.77 24.58 -5.60
CA THR A 185 5.42 24.37 -6.90
C THR A 185 4.39 24.61 -8.03
N PRO A 186 4.69 25.44 -9.06
CA PRO A 186 3.79 25.65 -10.20
C PRO A 186 3.34 24.33 -10.82
N GLY A 187 2.05 24.22 -11.18
CA GLY A 187 1.47 22.98 -11.69
C GLY A 187 1.04 21.96 -10.62
N TYR A 188 1.67 21.97 -9.45
CA TYR A 188 1.35 21.08 -8.31
C TYR A 188 0.46 21.72 -7.25
N ALA A 189 0.49 23.04 -7.13
CA ALA A 189 -0.35 23.76 -6.17
C ALA A 189 -1.64 24.27 -6.84
N PRO A 190 -2.83 24.06 -6.23
CA PRO A 190 -4.04 24.75 -6.65
C PRO A 190 -4.03 26.23 -6.22
N LEU A 191 -4.93 27.04 -6.79
CA LEU A 191 -4.93 28.49 -6.58
C LEU A 191 -5.08 28.88 -5.11
N GLU A 192 -5.93 28.19 -4.35
CA GLU A 192 -6.10 28.48 -2.91
C GLU A 192 -4.82 28.20 -2.10
N ALA A 193 -4.04 27.18 -2.48
CA ALA A 193 -2.77 26.87 -1.83
C ALA A 193 -1.70 27.93 -2.16
N MET A 194 -1.67 28.42 -3.40
CA MET A 194 -0.76 29.49 -3.84
C MET A 194 -0.96 30.79 -3.05
N ILE A 195 -2.18 31.02 -2.57
CA ILE A 195 -2.54 32.18 -1.77
C ILE A 195 -2.61 31.86 -0.28
N SER A 196 -1.91 30.81 0.18
CA SER A 196 -1.80 30.38 1.58
C SER A 196 -3.14 30.10 2.26
N GLN A 197 -4.10 29.51 1.54
CA GLN A 197 -5.38 29.01 2.07
C GLN A 197 -5.51 27.51 1.77
N ALA A 198 -4.41 26.78 1.98
CA ALA A 198 -4.38 25.36 1.70
C ALA A 198 -5.36 24.62 2.63
N VAL A 199 -6.05 23.64 2.07
CA VAL A 199 -6.95 22.74 2.79
C VAL A 199 -6.48 21.30 2.57
N PRO A 200 -6.97 20.28 3.31
CA PRO A 200 -6.64 18.88 3.04
C PRO A 200 -6.77 18.48 1.56
N GLN A 201 -7.79 18.99 0.87
CA GLN A 201 -8.02 18.77 -0.55
C GLN A 201 -6.95 19.41 -1.45
N SER A 202 -6.14 20.35 -0.97
CA SER A 202 -5.01 20.90 -1.71
C SER A 202 -3.89 19.87 -1.88
N ASP A 203 -3.65 19.00 -0.89
CA ASP A 203 -2.73 17.88 -1.04
C ASP A 203 -3.27 16.83 -2.03
N ILE A 204 -4.59 16.64 -2.11
CA ILE A 204 -5.23 15.77 -3.11
C ILE A 204 -5.01 16.29 -4.53
N TYR A 205 -5.10 17.60 -4.74
CA TYR A 205 -4.74 18.21 -6.02
C TYR A 205 -3.29 17.92 -6.38
N ALA A 206 -2.38 18.16 -5.43
CA ALA A 206 -0.95 17.97 -5.63
C ALA A 206 -0.60 16.50 -5.91
N LEU A 207 -1.29 15.55 -5.28
CA LEU A 207 -1.21 14.13 -5.62
C LEU A 207 -1.71 13.87 -7.04
N GLY A 208 -2.82 14.47 -7.46
CA GLY A 208 -3.35 14.31 -8.82
C GLY A 208 -2.36 14.80 -9.89
N ALA A 209 -1.76 15.97 -9.66
CA ALA A 209 -0.70 16.52 -10.51
C ALA A 209 0.56 15.61 -10.50
N THR A 210 0.92 15.06 -9.35
CA THR A 210 2.02 14.09 -9.21
C THR A 210 1.77 12.84 -10.04
N LEU A 211 0.60 12.21 -9.92
CA LEU A 211 0.25 11.02 -10.69
C LEU A 211 0.25 11.32 -12.20
N LEU A 212 -0.25 12.50 -12.61
CA LEU A 212 -0.17 12.93 -14.00
C LEU A 212 1.28 13.05 -14.49
N HIS A 213 2.17 13.64 -13.68
CA HIS A 213 3.60 13.72 -14.03
C HIS A 213 4.19 12.32 -14.20
N LEU A 214 3.98 11.40 -13.25
CA LEU A 214 4.53 10.04 -13.33
C LEU A 214 4.08 9.31 -14.61
N LEU A 215 2.81 9.47 -15.00
CA LEU A 215 2.21 8.80 -16.15
C LEU A 215 2.60 9.42 -17.50
N THR A 216 2.94 10.71 -17.52
CA THR A 216 3.24 11.44 -18.77
C THR A 216 4.72 11.79 -18.94
N ARG A 217 5.49 11.75 -17.86
CA ARG A 217 6.86 12.27 -17.74
C ARG A 217 7.02 13.73 -18.17
N ARG A 218 5.93 14.49 -18.07
CA ARG A 218 5.90 15.91 -18.37
C ARG A 218 5.48 16.69 -17.14
N ASP A 219 6.10 17.85 -16.96
CA ASP A 219 5.79 18.74 -15.86
C ASP A 219 4.30 19.14 -15.91
N PRO A 220 3.54 19.02 -14.81
CA PRO A 220 2.14 19.43 -14.74
C PRO A 220 1.88 20.89 -15.15
N HIS A 221 2.86 21.77 -15.02
CA HIS A 221 2.79 23.15 -15.48
C HIS A 221 2.52 23.25 -16.98
N ASP A 222 3.04 22.33 -17.79
CA ASP A 222 2.81 22.28 -19.25
C ASP A 222 1.34 22.00 -19.62
N PHE A 223 0.53 21.55 -18.66
CA PHE A 223 -0.87 21.19 -18.86
C PHE A 223 -1.84 22.23 -18.31
N LEU A 224 -1.35 23.38 -17.83
CA LEU A 224 -2.20 24.46 -17.35
C LEU A 224 -2.79 25.25 -18.53
N ASP A 225 -4.09 25.52 -18.47
CA ASP A 225 -4.75 26.45 -19.38
C ASP A 225 -4.60 27.92 -18.92
N SER A 226 -5.15 28.85 -19.70
CA SER A 226 -5.14 30.29 -19.39
C SER A 226 -5.85 30.66 -18.08
N GLN A 227 -6.64 29.75 -17.49
CA GLN A 227 -7.31 29.92 -16.20
C GLN A 227 -6.63 29.12 -15.09
N TYR A 228 -5.38 28.66 -15.29
CA TYR A 228 -4.62 27.83 -14.35
C TYR A 228 -5.32 26.50 -14.01
N ARG A 229 -6.19 25.98 -14.89
CA ARG A 229 -6.78 24.66 -14.72
C ARG A 229 -5.86 23.63 -15.35
N LEU A 230 -5.61 22.54 -14.64
CA LEU A 230 -4.78 21.45 -15.11
C LEU A 230 -5.62 20.53 -16.03
N ILE A 231 -5.23 20.47 -17.31
CA ILE A 231 -5.96 19.76 -18.36
C ILE A 231 -5.34 18.38 -18.58
N ILE A 232 -6.15 17.31 -18.45
CA ILE A 232 -5.64 15.95 -18.66
C ILE A 232 -5.38 15.69 -20.16
N PRO A 233 -4.11 15.46 -20.56
CA PRO A 233 -3.73 15.37 -21.97
C PRO A 233 -4.32 14.13 -22.66
N PRO A 234 -4.54 14.15 -23.99
CA PRO A 234 -5.14 13.03 -24.75
C PRO A 234 -4.36 11.71 -24.68
N VAL A 235 -3.08 11.75 -24.30
CA VAL A 235 -2.26 10.54 -24.08
C VAL A 235 -2.85 9.64 -22.98
N ILE A 236 -3.57 10.22 -22.01
CA ILE A 236 -4.35 9.49 -21.01
C ILE A 236 -5.70 9.09 -21.63
N LYS A 237 -5.73 7.89 -22.22
CA LYS A 237 -6.89 7.34 -22.94
C LYS A 237 -7.90 6.63 -22.04
N ASP A 238 -7.46 6.06 -20.92
CA ASP A 238 -8.36 5.36 -20.00
C ASP A 238 -9.35 6.34 -19.37
N ARG A 239 -10.64 6.11 -19.63
CA ARG A 239 -11.73 7.01 -19.21
C ARG A 239 -11.83 7.15 -17.69
N LYS A 240 -11.54 6.08 -16.94
CA LYS A 240 -11.63 6.11 -15.49
C LYS A 240 -10.44 6.84 -14.89
N LEU A 241 -9.23 6.56 -15.37
CA LEU A 241 -8.02 7.25 -14.93
C LEU A 241 -8.14 8.75 -15.22
N ARG A 242 -8.63 9.11 -16.41
CA ARG A 242 -8.95 10.50 -16.75
C ARG A 242 -9.94 11.12 -15.76
N LYS A 243 -11.05 10.44 -15.48
CA LYS A 243 -12.05 10.91 -14.50
C LYS A 243 -11.45 11.07 -13.08
N LEU A 244 -10.58 10.16 -12.67
CA LEU A 244 -9.88 10.24 -11.39
C LEU A 244 -9.00 11.50 -11.35
N LEU A 245 -8.09 11.66 -12.32
CA LEU A 245 -7.17 12.80 -12.37
C LEU A 245 -7.93 14.12 -12.47
N GLU A 246 -8.97 14.20 -13.31
CA GLU A 246 -9.86 15.36 -13.41
C GLU A 246 -10.56 15.67 -12.09
N GLY A 247 -11.00 14.66 -11.33
CA GLY A 247 -11.63 14.83 -10.03
C GLY A 247 -10.69 15.32 -8.94
N MET A 248 -9.45 14.81 -8.92
CA MET A 248 -8.39 15.22 -7.99
C MET A 248 -7.89 16.64 -8.27
N THR A 249 -7.82 17.04 -9.53
CA THR A 249 -7.20 18.31 -9.96
C THR A 249 -8.19 19.44 -10.26
N ARG A 250 -9.44 19.35 -9.76
CA ARG A 250 -10.40 20.46 -9.91
C ARG A 250 -9.95 21.68 -9.11
N GLN A 251 -10.00 22.87 -9.71
CA GLN A 251 -9.66 24.10 -8.97
C GLN A 251 -10.67 24.42 -7.86
N GLU A 252 -11.97 24.22 -8.10
CA GLU A 252 -13.00 24.44 -7.08
C GLU A 252 -12.92 23.36 -5.97
N VAL A 253 -12.50 23.75 -4.77
CA VAL A 253 -12.35 22.84 -3.60
C VAL A 253 -13.60 22.00 -3.35
N GLY A 254 -14.80 22.60 -3.36
CA GLY A 254 -16.06 21.89 -3.10
C GLY A 254 -16.47 20.88 -4.19
N LYS A 255 -15.82 20.91 -5.36
CA LYS A 255 -16.01 19.93 -6.44
C LYS A 255 -14.87 18.93 -6.54
N ARG A 256 -13.71 19.23 -5.94
CA ARG A 256 -12.52 18.37 -5.91
C ARG A 256 -12.81 17.15 -5.05
N TYR A 257 -12.21 16.02 -5.40
CA TYR A 257 -12.29 14.84 -4.55
C TYR A 257 -11.63 15.12 -3.19
N ASP A 258 -12.25 14.60 -2.14
CA ASP A 258 -11.63 14.47 -0.83
C ASP A 258 -10.83 13.17 -0.76
N LEU A 259 -10.23 12.91 0.41
CA LEU A 259 -9.40 11.74 0.66
C LEU A 259 -10.18 10.44 0.40
N GLN A 260 -11.34 10.27 1.03
CA GLN A 260 -12.16 9.05 0.94
C GLN A 260 -12.64 8.77 -0.50
N LYS A 261 -13.07 9.82 -1.21
CA LYS A 261 -13.51 9.69 -2.60
C LYS A 261 -12.35 9.32 -3.52
N THR A 262 -11.17 9.88 -3.26
CA THR A 262 -9.95 9.57 -4.01
C THR A 262 -9.51 8.13 -3.79
N GLU A 263 -9.46 7.66 -2.54
CA GLU A 263 -9.16 6.25 -2.20
C GLU A 263 -10.11 5.29 -2.93
N THR A 264 -11.41 5.59 -2.90
CA THR A 264 -12.44 4.77 -3.57
C THR A 264 -12.21 4.70 -5.08
N GLU A 265 -11.99 5.84 -5.75
CA GLU A 265 -11.81 5.86 -7.19
C GLU A 265 -10.46 5.25 -7.62
N LEU A 266 -9.41 5.39 -6.80
CA LEU A 266 -8.12 4.70 -7.01
C LEU A 266 -8.25 3.19 -6.88
N ALA A 267 -8.94 2.71 -5.84
CA ALA A 267 -9.24 1.28 -5.70
C ALA A 267 -9.99 0.75 -6.93
N LEU A 268 -11.02 1.46 -7.40
CA LEU A 268 -11.79 1.06 -8.60
C LEU A 268 -10.98 0.99 -9.91
N LEU A 269 -9.80 1.63 -9.97
CA LEU A 269 -8.84 1.45 -11.07
C LEU A 269 -8.12 0.11 -10.97
N THR A 270 -7.73 -0.32 -9.76
CA THR A 270 -6.95 -1.53 -9.52
C THR A 270 -7.83 -2.80 -9.38
N THR A 271 -9.03 -2.70 -8.78
CA THR A 271 -9.90 -3.86 -8.52
C THR A 271 -10.45 -4.52 -9.79
N LYS A 272 -10.74 -3.77 -10.87
CA LYS A 272 -11.29 -4.41 -12.10
C LYS A 272 -10.25 -5.22 -12.87
N ARG A 273 -8.95 -4.90 -12.79
CA ARG A 273 -7.90 -5.71 -13.43
C ARG A 273 -7.76 -7.06 -12.74
N SER A 274 -7.75 -7.08 -11.41
CA SER A 274 -7.70 -8.34 -10.64
C SER A 274 -8.98 -9.17 -10.80
N LEU A 275 -10.16 -8.54 -10.82
CA LEU A 275 -11.44 -9.25 -11.04
C LEU A 275 -11.57 -9.80 -12.46
N ALA A 276 -11.17 -9.04 -13.50
CA ALA A 276 -11.28 -9.49 -14.88
C ALA A 276 -10.37 -10.68 -15.19
N VAL A 277 -9.16 -10.71 -14.61
CA VAL A 277 -8.24 -11.85 -14.69
C VAL A 277 -8.85 -13.06 -13.97
N ARG A 278 -9.34 -12.88 -12.73
CA ARG A 278 -9.97 -13.94 -11.93
C ARG A 278 -11.25 -14.50 -12.56
N VAL A 279 -12.13 -13.65 -13.10
CA VAL A 279 -13.34 -14.08 -13.82
C VAL A 279 -12.99 -14.91 -15.05
N LYS A 280 -11.93 -14.54 -15.78
CA LYS A 280 -11.49 -15.29 -16.96
C LYS A 280 -10.92 -16.67 -16.57
N GLU A 281 -10.18 -16.75 -15.48
CA GLU A 281 -9.71 -18.02 -14.90
C GLU A 281 -10.89 -18.88 -14.39
N THR A 282 -11.82 -18.30 -13.63
CA THR A 282 -13.02 -18.99 -13.15
C THR A 282 -13.86 -19.52 -14.32
N TYR A 283 -14.04 -18.75 -15.38
CA TYR A 283 -14.76 -19.18 -16.58
C TYR A 283 -14.05 -20.35 -17.29
N SER A 284 -12.72 -20.30 -17.41
CA SER A 284 -11.91 -21.40 -17.95
C SER A 284 -12.05 -22.68 -17.12
N ASN A 285 -12.04 -22.54 -15.79
CA ASN A 285 -12.23 -23.64 -14.85
C ASN A 285 -13.65 -24.21 -14.90
N LEU A 286 -14.68 -23.37 -15.01
CA LEU A 286 -16.08 -23.77 -15.18
C LEU A 286 -16.26 -24.64 -16.43
N LYS A 287 -15.66 -24.22 -17.55
CA LYS A 287 -15.71 -24.97 -18.81
C LYS A 287 -15.05 -26.35 -18.69
N LYS A 288 -13.91 -26.43 -17.98
CA LYS A 288 -13.22 -27.71 -17.69
C LYS A 288 -14.06 -28.61 -16.78
N THR A 289 -14.60 -28.08 -15.68
CA THR A 289 -15.41 -28.85 -14.73
C THR A 289 -16.69 -29.36 -15.37
N TYR A 290 -17.39 -28.54 -16.15
CA TYR A 290 -18.57 -28.98 -16.91
C TYR A 290 -18.21 -30.11 -17.90
N SER A 291 -17.10 -29.98 -18.62
CA SER A 291 -16.61 -31.03 -19.54
C SER A 291 -16.31 -32.34 -18.79
N ASN A 292 -15.68 -32.26 -17.63
CA ASN A 292 -15.34 -33.44 -16.81
C ASN A 292 -16.60 -34.07 -16.22
N LEU A 293 -17.56 -33.27 -15.74
CA LEU A 293 -18.84 -33.75 -15.23
C LEU A 293 -19.63 -34.47 -16.34
N LYS A 294 -19.67 -33.91 -17.55
CA LYS A 294 -20.32 -34.54 -18.70
C LYS A 294 -19.72 -35.92 -19.01
N LYS A 295 -18.39 -36.06 -18.94
CA LYS A 295 -17.69 -37.35 -19.10
C LYS A 295 -18.01 -38.32 -17.97
N TYR A 296 -18.05 -37.84 -16.72
CA TYR A 296 -18.40 -38.65 -15.56
C TYR A 296 -19.84 -39.17 -15.63
N LEU A 297 -20.80 -38.30 -15.92
CA LEU A 297 -22.21 -38.66 -16.05
C LEU A 297 -22.47 -39.61 -17.23
N ALA A 298 -21.69 -39.49 -18.31
CA ALA A 298 -21.73 -40.46 -19.41
C ALA A 298 -21.21 -41.85 -18.99
N ALA A 299 -20.21 -41.90 -18.10
CA ALA A 299 -19.67 -43.16 -17.57
C ALA A 299 -20.49 -43.73 -16.40
N LYS A 300 -21.22 -42.88 -15.67
CA LYS A 300 -22.09 -43.23 -14.53
C LYS A 300 -23.39 -42.42 -14.60
N PRO A 301 -24.37 -42.90 -15.39
CA PRO A 301 -25.68 -42.25 -15.48
C PRO A 301 -26.34 -42.19 -14.10
N THR A 302 -27.03 -41.10 -13.81
CA THR A 302 -27.84 -40.95 -12.60
C THR A 302 -29.19 -40.36 -12.99
N GLU A 303 -30.26 -40.87 -12.39
CA GLU A 303 -31.62 -40.34 -12.59
C GLU A 303 -31.87 -39.05 -11.79
N GLU A 304 -30.92 -38.64 -10.93
CA GLU A 304 -31.05 -37.49 -10.04
C GLU A 304 -30.35 -36.23 -10.59
N PRO A 305 -30.91 -35.03 -10.38
CA PRO A 305 -30.29 -33.79 -10.80
C PRO A 305 -29.01 -33.51 -10.00
N VAL A 306 -27.92 -33.20 -10.72
CA VAL A 306 -26.64 -32.75 -10.15
C VAL A 306 -26.58 -31.23 -10.23
N TYR A 307 -26.28 -30.57 -9.10
CA TYR A 307 -26.21 -29.12 -9.03
C TYR A 307 -24.75 -28.64 -9.00
N LEU A 308 -24.46 -27.61 -9.79
CA LEU A 308 -23.21 -26.84 -9.69
C LEU A 308 -23.52 -25.57 -8.90
N SER A 309 -22.79 -25.31 -7.82
CA SER A 309 -22.82 -24.02 -7.13
C SER A 309 -21.66 -23.15 -7.60
N LEU A 310 -21.93 -21.88 -7.82
CA LEU A 310 -20.93 -20.86 -8.11
C LEU A 310 -21.08 -19.77 -7.05
N THR A 311 -20.06 -19.62 -6.20
CA THR A 311 -20.12 -18.74 -5.04
C THR A 311 -19.17 -17.56 -5.25
N VAL A 312 -19.68 -16.35 -5.05
CA VAL A 312 -18.88 -15.12 -5.03
C VAL A 312 -18.34 -14.93 -3.63
N LEU A 313 -17.01 -14.83 -3.48
CA LEU A 313 -16.38 -14.49 -2.22
C LEU A 313 -16.19 -12.98 -2.15
N GLY A 314 -16.88 -12.34 -1.20
CA GLY A 314 -16.78 -10.91 -0.94
C GLY A 314 -18.11 -10.21 -0.72
N SER A 315 -18.08 -8.89 -0.61
CA SER A 315 -19.27 -8.04 -0.49
C SER A 315 -19.71 -7.49 -1.85
N GLU A 316 -20.92 -6.91 -1.94
CA GLU A 316 -21.38 -6.21 -3.16
C GLU A 316 -20.40 -5.12 -3.65
N ARG A 317 -19.56 -4.60 -2.74
CA ARG A 317 -18.59 -3.54 -3.02
C ARG A 317 -17.15 -4.04 -3.11
N ASP A 318 -16.88 -5.27 -2.67
CA ASP A 318 -15.54 -5.83 -2.58
C ASP A 318 -15.55 -7.35 -2.78
N ILE A 319 -15.60 -7.76 -4.04
CA ILE A 319 -15.52 -9.16 -4.46
C ILE A 319 -14.03 -9.52 -4.56
N HIS A 320 -13.57 -10.47 -3.74
CA HIS A 320 -12.19 -10.91 -3.70
C HIS A 320 -12.01 -12.38 -4.07
N GLY A 321 -13.04 -13.07 -4.55
CA GLY A 321 -12.90 -14.42 -5.11
C GLY A 321 -14.17 -14.98 -5.75
N LEU A 322 -14.01 -16.09 -6.47
CA LEU A 322 -15.09 -16.90 -7.02
C LEU A 322 -14.73 -18.37 -6.80
N THR A 323 -15.61 -19.15 -6.18
CA THR A 323 -15.42 -20.59 -5.95
C THR A 323 -16.55 -21.39 -6.60
N MET A 324 -16.31 -22.69 -6.79
CA MET A 324 -17.26 -23.59 -7.45
C MET A 324 -17.32 -24.93 -6.70
N GLY A 325 -18.52 -25.38 -6.39
CA GLY A 325 -18.80 -26.65 -5.74
C GLY A 325 -19.72 -27.53 -6.59
N LEU A 326 -19.63 -28.85 -6.39
CA LEU A 326 -20.57 -29.83 -6.91
C LEU A 326 -21.41 -30.32 -5.73
N ILE A 327 -22.73 -30.16 -5.80
CA ILE A 327 -23.66 -30.64 -4.77
C ILE A 327 -24.49 -31.76 -5.38
N ARG A 328 -24.45 -32.95 -4.79
CA ARG A 328 -25.34 -34.06 -5.15
C ARG A 328 -26.36 -34.29 -4.03
N SER A 329 -27.64 -34.07 -4.39
CA SER A 329 -28.88 -34.65 -3.85
C SER A 329 -29.12 -34.62 -2.32
N LYS A 330 -30.33 -35.03 -1.89
CA LYS A 330 -30.90 -34.96 -0.53
C LYS A 330 -30.01 -35.49 0.60
N GLU A 331 -28.98 -36.26 0.29
CA GLU A 331 -28.03 -36.87 1.22
C GLU A 331 -26.83 -35.98 1.56
N ARG A 332 -26.79 -34.72 1.10
CA ARG A 332 -25.78 -33.75 1.53
C ARG A 332 -24.33 -34.18 1.21
N THR A 333 -24.11 -35.05 0.21
CA THR A 333 -22.79 -35.67 -0.06
C THR A 333 -22.12 -35.11 -1.33
N VAL A 334 -20.87 -34.67 -1.23
CA VAL A 334 -20.00 -34.21 -2.34
C VAL A 334 -19.03 -35.32 -2.72
N ALA A 335 -19.07 -35.84 -3.95
CA ALA A 335 -18.19 -36.94 -4.35
C ALA A 335 -17.56 -36.81 -5.75
N GLY A 336 -16.32 -37.30 -5.91
CA GLY A 336 -15.66 -37.49 -7.22
C GLY A 336 -15.22 -36.22 -7.94
N VAL A 337 -14.91 -35.14 -7.21
CA VAL A 337 -14.68 -33.80 -7.76
C VAL A 337 -13.20 -33.50 -7.93
N ASN A 338 -12.80 -32.86 -9.03
CA ASN A 338 -11.48 -32.24 -9.18
C ASN A 338 -11.67 -30.71 -9.32
N ALA A 339 -11.53 -29.99 -8.22
CA ALA A 339 -11.69 -28.55 -8.13
C ALA A 339 -10.31 -27.87 -8.06
N GLY A 340 -10.01 -26.98 -9.00
CA GLY A 340 -8.76 -26.20 -8.94
C GLY A 340 -8.69 -25.15 -7.81
N GLY A 341 -9.77 -24.99 -7.03
CA GLY A 341 -9.91 -23.97 -5.98
C GLY A 341 -10.40 -24.55 -4.65
N VAL A 342 -10.66 -23.66 -3.69
CA VAL A 342 -11.10 -24.02 -2.33
C VAL A 342 -12.62 -24.24 -2.29
N LEU A 343 -13.07 -25.34 -1.69
CA LEU A 343 -14.49 -25.54 -1.34
C LEU A 343 -14.72 -24.90 0.03
N ALA A 344 -15.48 -23.81 0.11
CA ALA A 344 -15.53 -22.99 1.33
C ALA A 344 -16.32 -23.62 2.49
N GLU A 345 -17.47 -24.24 2.23
CA GLU A 345 -18.27 -24.94 3.22
C GLU A 345 -19.05 -26.09 2.56
N VAL A 346 -19.12 -27.24 3.22
CA VAL A 346 -19.87 -28.41 2.79
C VAL A 346 -20.79 -28.86 3.93
N ASP A 347 -22.09 -28.66 3.74
CA ASP A 347 -23.10 -29.20 4.64
C ASP A 347 -23.35 -30.69 4.29
N GLY A 348 -22.45 -31.57 4.75
CA GLY A 348 -22.51 -33.05 4.73
C GLY A 348 -21.22 -33.76 4.29
N ASP A 349 -21.31 -35.00 3.80
CA ASP A 349 -20.15 -35.87 3.53
C ASP A 349 -19.33 -35.43 2.30
N VAL A 350 -18.02 -35.67 2.32
CA VAL A 350 -17.08 -35.45 1.20
C VAL A 350 -16.35 -36.75 0.86
N ARG A 351 -16.39 -37.20 -0.40
CA ARG A 351 -15.77 -38.48 -0.83
C ARG A 351 -15.00 -38.38 -2.17
N GLY A 352 -13.71 -38.68 -2.19
CA GLY A 352 -12.95 -38.80 -3.45
C GLY A 352 -12.73 -37.46 -4.17
N VAL A 353 -12.23 -36.45 -3.46
CA VAL A 353 -12.10 -35.06 -3.96
C VAL A 353 -10.65 -34.64 -4.10
N ASN A 354 -10.29 -34.01 -5.22
CA ASN A 354 -9.06 -33.24 -5.39
C ASN A 354 -9.39 -31.75 -5.37
N ALA A 355 -8.81 -30.96 -4.46
CA ALA A 355 -9.15 -29.54 -4.28
C ALA A 355 -7.93 -28.64 -4.07
N GLY A 356 -8.07 -27.33 -4.33
CA GLY A 356 -7.09 -26.32 -3.91
C GLY A 356 -7.05 -26.13 -2.38
N GLY A 357 -8.15 -26.44 -1.72
CA GLY A 357 -8.36 -26.43 -0.26
C GLY A 357 -9.79 -26.87 0.09
N LEU A 358 -10.04 -27.20 1.34
CA LEU A 358 -11.35 -27.59 1.87
C LEU A 358 -11.63 -26.73 3.11
N GLY A 359 -12.81 -26.11 3.18
CA GLY A 359 -13.21 -25.31 4.32
C GLY A 359 -13.91 -26.18 5.37
N ALA A 360 -15.00 -25.69 5.95
CA ALA A 360 -15.74 -26.45 6.97
C ALA A 360 -16.59 -27.55 6.32
N VAL A 361 -16.57 -28.76 6.87
CA VAL A 361 -17.35 -29.91 6.43
C VAL A 361 -18.18 -30.42 7.60
N ALA A 362 -19.51 -30.46 7.45
CA ALA A 362 -20.42 -30.90 8.51
C ALA A 362 -20.54 -32.43 8.64
N GLY A 363 -20.06 -33.21 7.66
CA GLY A 363 -20.11 -34.68 7.63
C GLY A 363 -18.75 -35.36 7.48
N ASP A 364 -18.76 -36.65 7.09
CA ASP A 364 -17.55 -37.47 6.96
C ASP A 364 -16.67 -37.02 5.78
N VAL A 365 -15.35 -37.04 5.94
CA VAL A 365 -14.38 -36.73 4.87
C VAL A 365 -13.58 -37.97 4.51
N ARG A 366 -13.70 -38.46 3.26
CA ARG A 366 -13.02 -39.69 2.80
C ARG A 366 -12.30 -39.51 1.47
N GLY A 367 -11.03 -39.91 1.38
CA GLY A 367 -10.30 -39.96 0.10
C GLY A 367 -10.09 -38.58 -0.53
N VAL A 368 -9.57 -37.61 0.21
CA VAL A 368 -9.39 -36.22 -0.25
C VAL A 368 -7.90 -35.90 -0.46
N ASN A 369 -7.59 -35.20 -1.55
CA ASN A 369 -6.26 -34.63 -1.78
C ASN A 369 -6.40 -33.11 -1.98
N ALA A 370 -5.92 -32.32 -1.04
CA ALA A 370 -6.01 -30.87 -1.05
C ALA A 370 -4.61 -30.24 -1.07
N SER A 371 -4.34 -29.32 -2.00
CA SER A 371 -3.05 -28.61 -2.02
C SER A 371 -2.90 -27.55 -0.92
N GLY A 372 -3.99 -27.25 -0.18
CA GLY A 372 -4.11 -26.18 0.81
C GLY A 372 -4.72 -26.66 2.14
N LEU A 373 -5.31 -25.72 2.90
CA LEU A 373 -5.90 -25.94 4.22
C LEU A 373 -7.15 -26.84 4.17
N ILE A 374 -7.36 -27.66 5.21
CA ILE A 374 -8.67 -28.25 5.56
C ILE A 374 -9.16 -27.63 6.87
N ALA A 375 -10.06 -26.65 6.79
CA ALA A 375 -10.36 -25.78 7.93
C ALA A 375 -11.06 -26.50 9.08
N ARG A 376 -12.07 -27.33 8.78
CA ARG A 376 -12.82 -28.06 9.81
C ARG A 376 -13.57 -29.27 9.24
N ALA A 377 -13.62 -30.39 9.96
CA ALA A 377 -14.58 -31.47 9.69
C ALA A 377 -15.27 -31.91 10.99
N ASP A 378 -16.59 -32.02 10.99
CA ASP A 378 -17.38 -32.40 12.17
C ASP A 378 -17.65 -33.93 12.26
N GLY A 379 -17.27 -34.70 11.22
CA GLY A 379 -17.40 -36.16 11.15
C GLY A 379 -16.08 -36.89 10.91
N ASP A 380 -16.14 -38.21 10.65
CA ASP A 380 -14.95 -39.06 10.53
C ASP A 380 -14.08 -38.68 9.33
N VAL A 381 -12.76 -38.61 9.54
CA VAL A 381 -11.80 -38.27 8.50
C VAL A 381 -10.92 -39.46 8.14
N ARG A 382 -10.98 -39.91 6.88
CA ARG A 382 -10.25 -41.10 6.41
C ARG A 382 -9.55 -40.90 5.07
N GLY A 383 -8.25 -41.21 4.99
CA GLY A 383 -7.51 -41.22 3.73
C GLY A 383 -7.39 -39.84 3.10
N VAL A 384 -6.79 -38.89 3.82
CA VAL A 384 -6.69 -37.49 3.41
C VAL A 384 -5.23 -37.06 3.25
N ASN A 385 -4.92 -36.30 2.20
CA ASN A 385 -3.61 -35.65 2.01
C ASN A 385 -3.82 -34.14 1.90
N ALA A 386 -3.23 -33.33 2.80
CA ALA A 386 -3.28 -31.87 2.70
C ALA A 386 -2.06 -31.16 3.28
N SER A 387 -1.82 -29.91 2.87
CA SER A 387 -0.63 -29.14 3.27
C SER A 387 -0.80 -28.28 4.53
N GLY A 388 -2.03 -28.02 4.98
CA GLY A 388 -2.34 -27.04 6.03
C GLY A 388 -2.86 -27.63 7.35
N MET A 389 -3.31 -26.73 8.24
CA MET A 389 -3.84 -27.04 9.58
C MET A 389 -5.23 -27.68 9.54
N PHE A 390 -5.50 -28.63 10.45
CA PHE A 390 -6.77 -29.36 10.57
C PHE A 390 -7.43 -29.13 11.93
N ALA A 391 -8.71 -28.77 11.97
CA ALA A 391 -9.55 -28.88 13.17
C ALA A 391 -10.61 -29.96 12.95
N LEU A 392 -10.61 -31.06 13.72
CA LEU A 392 -11.41 -32.24 13.40
C LEU A 392 -12.25 -32.67 14.60
N ALA A 393 -13.54 -32.92 14.44
CA ALA A 393 -14.35 -33.64 15.44
C ALA A 393 -14.63 -35.05 14.91
N GLY A 394 -14.35 -36.09 15.69
CA GLY A 394 -14.53 -37.50 15.30
C GLY A 394 -13.23 -38.28 15.03
N GLU A 395 -13.36 -39.51 14.51
CA GLU A 395 -12.21 -40.40 14.31
C GLU A 395 -11.34 -39.97 13.12
N VAL A 396 -10.02 -40.13 13.25
CA VAL A 396 -9.05 -39.74 12.22
C VAL A 396 -8.21 -40.96 11.82
N ARG A 397 -8.25 -41.34 10.54
CA ARG A 397 -7.49 -42.50 10.03
C ARG A 397 -6.78 -42.23 8.70
N GLY A 398 -5.48 -42.49 8.62
CA GLY A 398 -4.75 -42.43 7.33
C GLY A 398 -4.66 -41.01 6.78
N VAL A 399 -4.21 -40.05 7.58
CA VAL A 399 -4.08 -38.63 7.19
C VAL A 399 -2.61 -38.28 7.01
N ASN A 400 -2.27 -37.63 5.90
CA ASN A 400 -0.95 -37.05 5.65
C ASN A 400 -1.10 -35.52 5.58
N ALA A 401 -0.58 -34.84 6.59
CA ALA A 401 -0.69 -33.41 6.81
C ALA A 401 0.69 -32.77 6.73
N GLY A 402 0.89 -31.80 5.84
CA GLY A 402 2.10 -30.96 5.83
C GLY A 402 2.17 -30.00 7.01
N GLY A 403 1.04 -29.78 7.70
CA GLY A 403 0.88 -28.83 8.81
C GLY A 403 0.43 -29.47 10.13
N VAL A 404 -0.10 -28.63 11.03
CA VAL A 404 -0.50 -29.02 12.40
C VAL A 404 -1.92 -29.57 12.44
N LEU A 405 -2.14 -30.66 13.17
CA LEU A 405 -3.46 -31.25 13.40
C LEU A 405 -3.95 -30.94 14.83
N ALA A 406 -5.16 -30.41 14.98
CA ALA A 406 -5.65 -29.91 16.27
C ALA A 406 -7.10 -30.29 16.55
N GLY A 407 -7.44 -30.40 17.84
CA GLY A 407 -8.84 -30.42 18.31
C GLY A 407 -9.59 -31.71 18.04
N VAL A 408 -8.90 -32.85 17.91
CA VAL A 408 -9.53 -34.16 17.64
C VAL A 408 -10.26 -34.67 18.87
N ASP A 409 -11.54 -34.98 18.71
CA ASP A 409 -12.38 -35.65 19.70
C ASP A 409 -12.77 -37.06 19.20
N GLY A 410 -11.80 -37.98 19.20
CA GLY A 410 -11.90 -39.34 18.65
C GLY A 410 -10.55 -40.06 18.50
N ASP A 411 -10.60 -41.35 18.15
CA ASP A 411 -9.41 -42.19 17.92
C ASP A 411 -8.58 -41.69 16.72
N VAL A 412 -7.25 -41.64 16.88
CA VAL A 412 -6.30 -41.23 15.84
C VAL A 412 -5.41 -42.40 15.43
N ARG A 413 -5.43 -42.77 14.14
CA ARG A 413 -4.61 -43.89 13.60
C ARG A 413 -3.94 -43.58 12.27
N GLY A 414 -2.63 -43.82 12.15
CA GLY A 414 -1.94 -43.73 10.86
C GLY A 414 -1.85 -42.30 10.33
N VAL A 415 -1.37 -41.36 11.15
CA VAL A 415 -1.28 -39.93 10.81
C VAL A 415 0.18 -39.53 10.65
N ASN A 416 0.49 -38.71 9.65
CA ASN A 416 1.78 -38.04 9.50
C ASN A 416 1.53 -36.52 9.52
N ALA A 417 2.08 -35.78 10.48
CA ALA A 417 1.79 -34.35 10.65
C ALA A 417 2.99 -33.56 11.21
N SER A 418 3.08 -32.26 10.91
CA SER A 418 4.17 -31.42 11.44
C SER A 418 4.03 -31.07 12.93
N GLY A 419 2.86 -31.34 13.52
CA GLY A 419 2.56 -31.15 14.94
C GLY A 419 1.13 -31.56 15.27
N MET A 420 0.85 -31.92 16.54
CA MET A 420 -0.48 -32.30 17.00
C MET A 420 -0.80 -31.71 18.39
N PHE A 421 -2.00 -31.15 18.57
CA PHE A 421 -2.44 -30.56 19.85
C PHE A 421 -3.93 -30.82 20.12
N ALA A 422 -4.34 -30.84 21.40
CA ALA A 422 -5.73 -31.01 21.82
C ALA A 422 -6.41 -32.26 21.21
N LEU A 423 -5.88 -33.45 21.55
CA LEU A 423 -6.43 -34.74 21.15
C LEU A 423 -7.15 -35.40 22.34
N ALA A 424 -8.35 -35.90 22.12
CA ALA A 424 -9.08 -36.76 23.04
C ALA A 424 -9.36 -38.10 22.34
N GLY A 425 -8.84 -39.21 22.88
CA GLY A 425 -8.98 -40.55 22.27
C GLY A 425 -7.68 -41.37 22.26
N ASP A 426 -7.71 -42.59 21.73
CA ASP A 426 -6.51 -43.43 21.59
C ASP A 426 -5.70 -43.02 20.34
N VAL A 427 -4.38 -42.89 20.50
CA VAL A 427 -3.47 -42.41 19.47
C VAL A 427 -2.46 -43.51 19.12
N ARG A 428 -2.50 -43.99 17.87
CA ARG A 428 -1.62 -45.07 17.39
C ARG A 428 -1.06 -44.82 15.99
N GLY A 429 0.21 -45.16 15.77
CA GLY A 429 0.83 -45.08 14.45
C GLY A 429 0.85 -43.66 13.88
N VAL A 430 1.28 -42.70 14.71
CA VAL A 430 1.49 -41.30 14.33
C VAL A 430 2.98 -41.06 14.10
N ASN A 431 3.32 -40.34 13.05
CA ASN A 431 4.68 -39.89 12.72
C ASN A 431 4.77 -38.37 12.66
#